data_AF-A0A662DTN0-F1
#
_entry.id   AF-A0A662DTN0-F1
#
_cell.length_a   1.000
_cell.length_b   1.000
_cell.length_c   1.000
_cell.angle_alpha   90.00
_cell.angle_beta   90.00
_cell.angle_gamma   90.00
#
_symmetry.space_group_name_H-M   'P 1'
#
loop_
_entity.id
_entity.type
_entity.pdbx_description
1 polymer ?
#
loop_
_entity_poly.entity_id
_entity_poly.type
_entity_poly.pdbx_seq_one_letter_code
_entity_poly.pdbx_strand_id
1 'polypeptide(L)'
;ISPISVESLLQDPQARLENVKHIVVAGSLASIKSVLSLAMQYEFSVGLIPLESQKTLIKSLDLPKAVDEAIELALRCDAQPMDLILCNGKILLFKASIGRVPLLDSSGNRTLIDLLREALKKFIGIKLLRFVFSTAREKTINTIASGCMIIQIHKGSLASRLIQSDSNVRDGAISLIITSPFSIVEYLRFLLQSRSRSSGQKALPNGIGFIKSSQIDIDAEIELDVFIDGTSETHTPVHCETIPDAVRLNAGVLLEEENKSASTTKESIRIDNIPNGKELEKAGKNKIPFFSYASEERFRELFVSLRNDARINTTYVVLLILSTLLATFGLYLNSAAVIIGAMVLAPLMNPIVSISMGLLRSDRTLFNESAKTIVIGILLALLASALIALLFPHKPVTEEMLGRLNPSLLDLAVAIISGIAAAYSKSFKEVAQSLAGVAIAVALVPPLAVAGIGLGNADWYFFLQAFLLFSTNLVGIILAATFTFRVLGYSPIVGNKRGVSFVILSLVLITIPLSLSYTQIVDTLVFEKNMEKERFLVNEKYLIIKNVRITNQKNAKVIDMDIYTRDSLTRHDLDTLKQKIQARFTRKLFIRTEIIYIL
;
A
#
# COMPACT_ATOMS: atom_id res chain seq x y z
N ILE A 1 -55.95 1.83 28.61
CA ILE A 1 -54.65 1.12 28.58
C ILE A 1 -54.65 0.18 29.77
N SER A 2 -54.53 -1.14 29.55
CA SER A 2 -54.52 -2.14 30.62
C SER A 2 -53.11 -2.72 30.72
N PRO A 3 -52.36 -2.47 31.81
CA PRO A 3 -51.00 -3.01 31.94
C PRO A 3 -51.05 -4.52 32.15
N ILE A 4 -50.24 -5.26 31.40
CA ILE A 4 -50.13 -6.72 31.47
C ILE A 4 -48.65 -7.08 31.41
N SER A 5 -48.21 -8.03 32.24
CA SER A 5 -46.87 -8.60 32.16
C SER A 5 -46.71 -9.45 30.91
N VAL A 6 -45.56 -9.39 30.24
CA VAL A 6 -45.27 -10.18 29.03
C VAL A 6 -45.40 -11.69 29.29
N GLU A 7 -45.01 -12.16 30.46
CA GLU A 7 -45.14 -13.58 30.86
C GLU A 7 -46.60 -14.04 30.89
N SER A 8 -47.48 -13.27 31.51
CA SER A 8 -48.92 -13.55 31.50
C SER A 8 -49.54 -13.49 30.10
N LEU A 9 -49.05 -12.61 29.22
CA LEU A 9 -49.51 -12.56 27.83
C LEU A 9 -49.10 -13.81 27.05
N LEU A 10 -47.89 -14.33 27.30
CA LEU A 10 -47.37 -15.52 26.62
C LEU A 10 -48.02 -16.83 27.10
N GLN A 11 -48.53 -16.87 28.34
CA GLN A 11 -49.20 -18.06 28.88
C GLN A 11 -50.57 -18.32 28.26
N ASP A 12 -51.34 -17.27 27.99
CA ASP A 12 -52.66 -17.37 27.35
C ASP A 12 -52.89 -16.21 26.35
N PRO A 13 -52.24 -16.25 25.17
CA PRO A 13 -52.33 -15.17 24.20
C PRO A 13 -53.74 -15.00 23.67
N GLN A 14 -54.46 -16.09 23.43
CA GLN A 14 -55.75 -16.06 22.76
C GLN A 14 -56.82 -15.34 23.61
N ALA A 15 -56.92 -15.65 24.90
CA ALA A 15 -57.89 -14.97 25.78
C ALA A 15 -57.53 -13.50 26.02
N ARG A 16 -56.23 -13.16 26.00
CA ARG A 16 -55.74 -11.80 26.31
C ARG A 16 -55.72 -10.87 25.09
N LEU A 17 -55.68 -11.42 23.88
CA LEU A 17 -55.64 -10.67 22.62
C LEU A 17 -57.00 -10.54 21.95
N GLU A 18 -58.04 -11.17 22.50
CA GLU A 18 -59.41 -11.06 21.99
C GLU A 18 -59.84 -9.58 21.94
N ASN A 19 -60.14 -9.09 20.73
CA ASN A 19 -60.47 -7.69 20.42
C ASN A 19 -59.35 -6.64 20.62
N VAL A 20 -58.09 -7.05 20.81
CA VAL A 20 -56.96 -6.12 20.93
C VAL A 20 -56.36 -5.84 19.55
N LYS A 21 -56.43 -4.58 19.10
CA LYS A 21 -55.89 -4.15 17.79
C LYS A 21 -54.50 -3.53 17.87
N HIS A 22 -54.07 -3.13 19.07
CA HIS A 22 -52.82 -2.41 19.28
C HIS A 22 -52.23 -2.73 20.66
N ILE A 23 -50.92 -2.96 20.70
CA ILE A 23 -50.17 -3.24 21.93
C ILE A 23 -48.96 -2.32 22.01
N VAL A 24 -48.79 -1.70 23.18
CA VAL A 24 -47.56 -0.95 23.48
C VAL A 24 -46.65 -1.81 24.35
N VAL A 25 -45.40 -1.95 23.92
CA VAL A 25 -44.37 -2.75 24.62
C VAL A 25 -43.28 -1.83 25.16
N ALA A 26 -43.04 -1.95 26.47
CA ALA A 26 -41.91 -1.33 27.16
C ALA A 26 -41.13 -2.45 27.87
N GLY A 27 -40.00 -2.89 27.31
CA GLY A 27 -39.29 -4.04 27.86
C GLY A 27 -37.98 -4.39 27.16
N SER A 28 -37.43 -5.55 27.54
CA SER A 28 -36.20 -6.08 26.95
C SER A 28 -36.36 -6.38 25.46
N LEU A 29 -35.25 -6.49 24.73
CA LEU A 29 -35.29 -6.85 23.30
C LEU A 29 -35.93 -8.23 23.07
N ALA A 30 -35.71 -9.18 23.98
CA ALA A 30 -36.35 -10.50 23.93
C ALA A 30 -37.87 -10.38 24.05
N SER A 31 -38.35 -9.57 25.01
CA SER A 31 -39.77 -9.30 25.19
C SER A 31 -40.41 -8.66 23.94
N ILE A 32 -39.71 -7.70 23.32
CA ILE A 32 -40.15 -7.08 22.07
C ILE A 32 -40.28 -8.12 20.97
N LYS A 33 -39.25 -8.98 20.77
CA LYS A 33 -39.30 -10.06 19.77
C LYS A 33 -40.46 -11.03 20.02
N SER A 34 -40.72 -11.42 21.26
CA SER A 34 -41.86 -12.28 21.61
C SER A 34 -43.19 -11.63 21.25
N VAL A 35 -43.38 -10.34 21.54
CA VAL A 35 -44.61 -9.63 21.17
C VAL A 35 -44.74 -9.47 19.66
N LEU A 36 -43.64 -9.23 18.93
CA LEU A 36 -43.67 -9.17 17.46
C LEU A 36 -44.03 -10.52 16.84
N SER A 37 -43.58 -11.63 17.43
CA SER A 37 -44.01 -12.98 17.00
C SER A 37 -45.52 -13.17 17.17
N LEU A 38 -46.09 -12.68 18.27
CA LEU A 38 -47.54 -12.69 18.47
C LEU A 38 -48.26 -11.72 17.51
N ALA A 39 -47.68 -10.55 17.25
CA ALA A 39 -48.24 -9.57 16.31
C ALA A 39 -48.33 -10.14 14.89
N MET A 40 -47.34 -10.91 14.47
CA MET A 40 -47.33 -11.62 13.21
C MET A 40 -48.41 -12.72 13.15
N GLN A 41 -48.71 -13.38 14.28
CA GLN A 41 -49.69 -14.47 14.35
C GLN A 41 -51.14 -13.97 14.49
N TYR A 42 -51.36 -12.89 15.25
CA TYR A 42 -52.68 -12.37 15.62
C TYR A 42 -53.01 -11.02 14.96
N GLU A 43 -52.14 -10.53 14.07
CA GLU A 43 -52.34 -9.36 13.19
C GLU A 43 -52.65 -8.03 13.92
N PHE A 44 -52.14 -7.83 15.14
CA PHE A 44 -52.25 -6.56 15.85
C PHE A 44 -51.05 -5.63 15.58
N SER A 45 -51.26 -4.32 15.79
CA SER A 45 -50.19 -3.31 15.66
C SER A 45 -49.40 -3.11 16.95
N VAL A 46 -48.13 -2.72 16.84
CA VAL A 46 -47.21 -2.62 17.97
C VAL A 46 -46.57 -1.23 18.08
N GLY A 47 -46.75 -0.61 19.23
CA GLY A 47 -46.01 0.56 19.67
C GLY A 47 -44.83 0.18 20.57
N LEU A 48 -43.70 0.87 20.44
CA LEU A 48 -42.50 0.59 21.25
C LEU A 48 -42.13 1.79 22.10
N ILE A 49 -41.94 1.55 23.40
CA ILE A 49 -41.31 2.50 24.32
C ILE A 49 -39.90 1.97 24.62
N PRO A 50 -38.85 2.57 24.03
CA PRO A 50 -37.49 2.08 24.20
C PRO A 50 -36.95 2.39 25.61
N LEU A 51 -36.17 1.47 26.16
CA LEU A 51 -35.37 1.73 27.36
C LEU A 51 -34.15 2.57 27.00
N GLU A 52 -33.66 3.43 27.91
CA GLU A 52 -32.48 4.28 27.67
C GLU A 52 -31.22 3.49 27.26
N SER A 53 -31.11 2.24 27.73
CA SER A 53 -30.01 1.33 27.38
C SER A 53 -30.05 0.84 25.92
N GLN A 54 -31.21 0.87 25.27
CA GLN A 54 -31.46 0.31 23.94
C GLN A 54 -31.09 1.26 22.80
N LYS A 55 -29.86 1.78 22.81
CA LYS A 55 -29.37 2.76 21.83
C LYS A 55 -29.50 2.31 20.38
N THR A 56 -29.31 1.01 20.10
CA THR A 56 -29.45 0.44 18.76
C THR A 56 -30.90 0.47 18.29
N LEU A 57 -31.85 0.05 19.14
CA LEU A 57 -33.29 0.09 18.84
C LEU A 57 -33.75 1.52 18.53
N ILE A 58 -33.40 2.47 19.41
CA ILE A 58 -33.72 3.89 19.26
C ILE A 58 -33.21 4.42 17.91
N LYS A 59 -31.95 4.14 17.59
CA LYS A 59 -31.32 4.65 16.36
C LYS A 59 -31.84 3.96 15.10
N SER A 60 -32.05 2.66 15.15
CA SER A 60 -32.48 1.86 14.00
C SER A 60 -33.91 2.21 13.62
N LEU A 61 -34.81 2.34 14.60
CA LEU A 61 -36.22 2.64 14.39
C LEU A 61 -36.56 4.15 14.45
N ASP A 62 -35.55 5.02 14.57
CA ASP A 62 -35.71 6.47 14.67
C ASP A 62 -36.66 6.90 15.81
N LEU A 63 -36.63 6.17 16.93
CA LEU A 63 -37.54 6.42 18.06
C LEU A 63 -37.10 7.69 18.82
N PRO A 64 -38.06 8.48 19.35
CA PRO A 64 -37.78 9.60 20.23
C PRO A 64 -37.00 9.18 21.48
N LYS A 65 -36.08 10.04 21.93
CA LYS A 65 -35.32 9.81 23.17
C LYS A 65 -36.09 10.27 24.41
N ALA A 66 -36.93 11.29 24.27
CA ALA A 66 -37.79 11.76 25.35
C ALA A 66 -38.91 10.73 25.57
N VAL A 67 -39.12 10.34 26.81
CA VAL A 67 -40.10 9.32 27.17
C VAL A 67 -41.51 9.73 26.74
N ASP A 68 -41.88 11.00 26.94
CA ASP A 68 -43.21 11.52 26.59
C ASP A 68 -43.48 11.42 25.08
N GLU A 69 -42.51 11.85 24.26
CA GLU A 69 -42.59 11.74 22.80
C GLU A 69 -42.62 10.28 22.33
N ALA A 70 -41.88 9.39 23.00
CA ALA A 70 -41.87 7.97 22.68
C ALA A 70 -43.21 7.31 23.04
N ILE A 71 -43.85 7.69 24.14
CA ILE A 71 -45.19 7.23 24.52
C ILE A 71 -46.21 7.75 23.50
N GLU A 72 -46.15 9.02 23.13
CA GLU A 72 -47.05 9.60 22.13
C GLU A 72 -46.93 8.87 20.78
N LEU A 73 -45.71 8.61 20.32
CA LEU A 73 -45.47 7.82 19.11
C LEU A 73 -45.97 6.39 19.27
N ALA A 74 -45.70 5.74 20.41
CA ALA A 74 -46.09 4.36 20.63
C ALA A 74 -47.62 4.17 20.67
N LEU A 75 -48.39 5.17 21.10
CA LEU A 75 -49.86 5.10 21.19
C LEU A 75 -50.59 5.39 19.88
N ARG A 76 -49.89 5.79 18.82
CA ARG A 76 -50.55 6.11 17.55
C ARG A 76 -51.19 4.88 16.90
N CYS A 77 -52.33 5.10 16.26
CA CYS A 77 -53.12 4.06 15.59
C CYS A 77 -52.75 3.85 14.11
N ASP A 78 -51.74 4.55 13.59
CA ASP A 78 -51.32 4.55 12.18
C ASP A 78 -50.02 3.77 11.94
N ALA A 79 -49.85 2.67 12.69
CA ALA A 79 -48.72 1.76 12.57
C ALA A 79 -48.45 1.35 11.12
N GLN A 80 -47.19 1.45 10.69
CA GLN A 80 -46.76 1.15 9.33
C GLN A 80 -46.38 -0.34 9.20
N PRO A 81 -46.67 -0.98 8.07
CA PRO A 81 -46.23 -2.35 7.83
C PRO A 81 -44.70 -2.42 7.70
N MET A 82 -44.12 -3.50 8.18
CA MET A 82 -42.69 -3.75 8.22
C MET A 82 -42.40 -5.21 7.94
N ASP A 83 -41.44 -5.48 7.06
CA ASP A 83 -40.98 -6.84 6.80
C ASP A 83 -40.22 -7.38 8.02
N LEU A 84 -40.32 -8.68 8.29
CA LEU A 84 -39.48 -9.36 9.28
C LEU A 84 -38.60 -10.39 8.60
N ILE A 85 -37.36 -10.49 9.08
CA ILE A 85 -36.44 -11.56 8.67
C ILE A 85 -36.41 -12.61 9.77
N LEU A 86 -36.66 -13.86 9.42
CA LEU A 86 -36.51 -15.00 10.30
C LEU A 86 -35.23 -15.75 9.95
N CYS A 87 -34.41 -16.04 10.97
CA CYS A 87 -33.24 -16.91 10.86
C CYS A 87 -33.51 -18.17 11.69
N ASN A 88 -33.70 -19.33 11.05
CA ASN A 88 -34.17 -20.57 11.71
C ASN A 88 -35.39 -20.32 12.63
N GLY A 89 -36.34 -19.50 12.17
CA GLY A 89 -37.54 -19.11 12.93
C GLY A 89 -37.34 -18.05 14.02
N LYS A 90 -36.12 -17.54 14.23
CA LYS A 90 -35.84 -16.45 15.17
C LYS A 90 -35.89 -15.09 14.48
N ILE A 91 -36.60 -14.13 15.07
CA ILE A 91 -36.71 -12.77 14.53
C ILE A 91 -35.38 -12.04 14.62
N LEU A 92 -34.92 -11.55 13.46
CA LEU A 92 -33.83 -10.58 13.30
C LEU A 92 -34.46 -9.19 13.19
N LEU A 93 -33.98 -8.22 13.97
CA LEU A 93 -34.47 -6.83 13.91
C LEU A 93 -33.47 -5.88 13.27
N PHE A 94 -32.18 -6.05 13.55
CA PHE A 94 -31.14 -5.13 13.10
C PHE A 94 -30.13 -5.83 12.21
N LYS A 95 -29.52 -6.90 12.73
CA LYS A 95 -28.44 -7.61 12.04
C LYS A 95 -28.26 -9.03 12.58
N ALA A 96 -27.70 -9.90 11.75
CA ALA A 96 -27.09 -11.14 12.21
C ALA A 96 -25.67 -11.25 11.69
N SER A 97 -24.78 -11.84 12.48
CA SER A 97 -23.38 -12.07 12.09
C SER A 97 -23.00 -13.54 12.29
N ILE A 98 -22.34 -14.10 11.28
CA ILE A 98 -21.89 -15.49 11.24
C ILE A 98 -20.39 -15.48 10.96
N GLY A 99 -19.62 -16.17 11.79
CA GLY A 99 -18.16 -16.13 11.73
C GLY A 99 -17.58 -14.77 12.12
N ARG A 100 -16.37 -14.47 11.65
CA ARG A 100 -15.66 -13.23 11.99
C ARG A 100 -15.80 -12.19 10.88
N VAL A 101 -16.51 -11.12 11.22
CA VAL A 101 -16.80 -10.00 10.32
C VAL A 101 -16.07 -8.75 10.86
N PRO A 102 -14.73 -8.66 10.74
CA PRO A 102 -13.96 -7.62 11.40
C PRO A 102 -14.47 -6.24 10.98
N LEU A 103 -14.62 -5.34 11.95
CA LEU A 103 -14.89 -3.89 11.80
C LEU A 103 -16.11 -3.44 10.98
N LEU A 104 -16.81 -4.32 10.26
CA LEU A 104 -18.03 -3.98 9.53
C LEU A 104 -19.16 -3.55 10.47
N ASP A 105 -19.17 -4.09 11.69
CA ASP A 105 -20.10 -3.73 12.75
C ASP A 105 -19.64 -2.56 13.63
N SER A 106 -18.45 -2.01 13.38
CA SER A 106 -17.96 -0.90 14.21
C SER A 106 -18.75 0.37 13.93
N SER A 107 -19.36 0.93 14.98
CA SER A 107 -19.96 2.26 14.95
C SER A 107 -19.01 3.27 15.60
N GLY A 108 -18.85 4.45 14.98
CA GLY A 108 -18.18 5.58 15.61
C GLY A 108 -17.23 6.41 14.75
N ASN A 109 -17.09 7.68 15.14
CA ASN A 109 -16.21 8.68 14.56
C ASN A 109 -14.79 8.53 15.17
N ARG A 110 -14.12 7.41 14.89
CA ARG A 110 -12.83 7.07 15.50
C ARG A 110 -11.64 7.67 14.74
N THR A 111 -10.51 7.81 15.43
CA THR A 111 -9.24 8.18 14.79
C THR A 111 -8.76 7.05 13.88
N LEU A 112 -8.07 7.42 12.80
CA LEU A 112 -7.63 6.50 11.75
C LEU A 112 -6.62 5.47 12.30
N ILE A 113 -5.80 5.88 13.26
CA ILE A 113 -4.77 5.04 13.89
C ILE A 113 -5.42 3.96 14.77
N ASP A 114 -6.43 4.33 15.57
CA ASP A 114 -7.12 3.38 16.45
C ASP A 114 -7.86 2.31 15.65
N LEU A 115 -8.49 2.72 14.55
CA LEU A 115 -9.22 1.81 13.66
C LEU A 115 -8.25 0.82 12.98
N LEU A 116 -7.11 1.30 12.46
CA LEU A 116 -6.07 0.44 11.87
C LEU A 116 -5.46 -0.52 12.90
N ARG A 117 -5.20 -0.05 14.13
CA ARG A 117 -4.62 -0.87 15.20
C ARG A 117 -5.59 -1.97 15.64
N GLU A 118 -6.87 -1.64 15.79
CA GLU A 118 -7.91 -2.61 16.14
C GLU A 118 -8.19 -3.58 14.99
N ALA A 119 -8.14 -3.10 13.74
CA ALA A 119 -8.19 -3.96 12.55
C ALA A 119 -7.08 -5.00 12.63
N LEU A 120 -5.81 -4.56 12.71
CA LEU A 120 -4.67 -5.47 12.78
C LEU A 120 -4.83 -6.51 13.89
N LYS A 121 -5.25 -6.08 15.09
CA LYS A 121 -5.51 -6.99 16.21
C LYS A 121 -6.60 -8.01 15.89
N LYS A 122 -7.73 -7.57 15.31
CA LYS A 122 -8.85 -8.45 14.97
C LYS A 122 -8.52 -9.41 13.82
N PHE A 123 -7.60 -9.05 12.92
CA PHE A 123 -7.11 -9.92 11.84
C PHE A 123 -6.18 -11.03 12.34
N ILE A 124 -5.55 -10.88 13.50
CA ILE A 124 -4.70 -11.91 14.09
C ILE A 124 -5.56 -13.13 14.43
N GLY A 125 -5.32 -14.24 13.71
CA GLY A 125 -6.00 -15.51 13.95
C GLY A 125 -7.34 -15.67 13.23
N ILE A 126 -7.72 -14.79 12.30
CA ILE A 126 -8.85 -15.06 11.41
C ILE A 126 -8.45 -16.16 10.42
N LYS A 127 -9.30 -17.18 10.34
CA LYS A 127 -9.25 -18.22 9.31
C LYS A 127 -10.35 -17.95 8.29
N LEU A 128 -10.07 -18.26 7.03
CA LEU A 128 -11.08 -18.32 5.99
C LEU A 128 -11.66 -19.73 6.01
N LEU A 129 -12.98 -19.84 6.10
CA LEU A 129 -13.73 -21.08 6.08
C LEU A 129 -14.51 -21.16 4.78
N ARG A 130 -14.81 -22.37 4.29
CA ARG A 130 -15.72 -22.51 3.15
C ARG A 130 -17.14 -22.17 3.60
N PHE A 131 -17.83 -21.38 2.79
CA PHE A 131 -19.24 -21.05 2.93
C PHE A 131 -19.97 -21.39 1.62
N VAL A 132 -21.18 -21.91 1.77
CA VAL A 132 -22.12 -22.13 0.67
C VAL A 132 -23.34 -21.26 0.94
N PHE A 133 -23.64 -20.37 0.00
CA PHE A 133 -24.81 -19.51 0.04
C PHE A 133 -25.78 -19.93 -1.07
N SER A 134 -27.05 -20.15 -0.74
CA SER A 134 -28.10 -20.41 -1.73
C SER A 134 -29.17 -19.34 -1.64
N THR A 135 -29.66 -18.85 -2.78
CA THR A 135 -30.70 -17.82 -2.85
C THR A 135 -32.06 -18.40 -3.24
N ALA A 136 -33.13 -17.61 -3.12
CA ALA A 136 -34.49 -17.99 -3.50
C ALA A 136 -34.64 -18.49 -4.96
N ARG A 137 -33.76 -18.06 -5.88
CA ARG A 137 -33.72 -18.52 -7.27
C ARG A 137 -32.80 -19.73 -7.50
N GLU A 138 -32.53 -20.50 -6.44
CA GLU A 138 -31.69 -21.71 -6.45
C GLU A 138 -30.25 -21.47 -6.95
N LYS A 139 -29.76 -20.23 -6.87
CA LYS A 139 -28.38 -19.93 -7.25
C LYS A 139 -27.45 -20.22 -6.08
N THR A 140 -26.59 -21.21 -6.24
CA THR A 140 -25.58 -21.58 -5.24
C THR A 140 -24.26 -20.84 -5.49
N ILE A 141 -23.71 -20.28 -4.42
CA ILE A 141 -22.45 -19.54 -4.42
C ILE A 141 -21.53 -20.20 -3.40
N ASN A 142 -20.44 -20.78 -3.89
CA ASN A 142 -19.40 -21.36 -3.05
C ASN A 142 -18.21 -20.40 -2.98
N THR A 143 -17.82 -20.02 -1.78
CA THR A 143 -16.66 -19.16 -1.56
C THR A 143 -15.96 -19.51 -0.24
N ILE A 144 -14.78 -18.93 -0.03
CA ILE A 144 -14.15 -18.90 1.29
C ILE A 144 -14.38 -17.52 1.87
N ALA A 145 -14.70 -17.41 3.15
CA ALA A 145 -14.93 -16.14 3.81
C ALA A 145 -14.45 -16.18 5.26
N SER A 146 -14.16 -15.02 5.84
CA SER A 146 -13.96 -14.91 7.28
C SER A 146 -15.29 -14.96 8.03
N GLY A 147 -16.35 -14.50 7.38
CA GLY A 147 -17.71 -14.47 7.90
C GLY A 147 -18.63 -13.66 6.99
N CYS A 148 -19.90 -13.60 7.38
CA CYS A 148 -20.92 -12.84 6.68
C CYS A 148 -21.86 -12.15 7.68
N MET A 149 -22.58 -11.14 7.21
CA MET A 149 -23.48 -10.33 8.02
C MET A 149 -24.76 -10.02 7.25
N ILE A 150 -25.90 -10.32 7.86
CA ILE A 150 -27.22 -9.93 7.40
C ILE A 150 -27.55 -8.59 8.05
N ILE A 151 -28.10 -7.66 7.27
CA ILE A 151 -28.50 -6.33 7.73
C ILE A 151 -29.96 -6.09 7.34
N GLN A 152 -30.77 -5.71 8.32
CA GLN A 152 -32.15 -5.27 8.11
C GLN A 152 -32.27 -3.78 8.39
N ILE A 153 -32.15 -3.39 9.67
CA ILE A 153 -32.28 -2.00 10.10
C ILE A 153 -31.05 -1.58 10.89
N HIS A 154 -30.06 -0.97 10.22
CA HIS A 154 -28.88 -0.45 10.92
C HIS A 154 -28.31 0.81 10.27
N LYS A 155 -28.52 1.97 10.91
CA LYS A 155 -27.97 3.26 10.43
C LYS A 155 -26.58 3.53 11.02
N GLY A 156 -25.62 3.85 10.16
CA GLY A 156 -24.30 4.40 10.54
C GLY A 156 -23.17 3.40 10.80
N SER A 157 -23.36 2.10 10.56
CA SER A 157 -22.24 1.15 10.44
C SER A 157 -21.43 1.38 9.15
N LEU A 158 -20.24 0.77 9.08
CA LEU A 158 -19.52 0.66 7.81
C LEU A 158 -20.28 -0.22 6.82
N ALA A 159 -20.86 -1.32 7.30
CA ALA A 159 -21.62 -2.25 6.46
C ALA A 159 -22.83 -1.58 5.79
N SER A 160 -23.64 -0.85 6.55
CA SER A 160 -24.77 -0.06 6.01
C SER A 160 -24.36 1.00 4.99
N ARG A 161 -23.16 1.59 5.11
CA ARG A 161 -22.64 2.57 4.12
C ARG A 161 -22.28 1.92 2.77
N LEU A 162 -21.98 0.62 2.76
CA LEU A 162 -21.67 -0.11 1.53
C LEU A 162 -22.92 -0.46 0.72
N ILE A 163 -24.06 -0.57 1.40
CA ILE A 163 -25.33 -1.02 0.83
C ILE A 163 -26.43 0.04 0.94
N GLN A 164 -26.05 1.28 1.26
CA GLN A 164 -26.97 2.37 1.62
C GLN A 164 -27.97 2.73 0.52
N SER A 165 -27.66 2.41 -0.75
CA SER A 165 -28.56 2.58 -1.89
C SER A 165 -29.50 1.39 -2.14
N ASP A 166 -29.27 0.27 -1.47
CA ASP A 166 -29.83 -1.04 -1.83
C ASP A 166 -30.60 -1.71 -0.70
N SER A 167 -30.76 -1.08 0.48
CA SER A 167 -31.51 -1.65 1.62
C SER A 167 -32.69 -0.77 2.02
N ASN A 168 -33.90 -1.32 1.98
CA ASN A 168 -35.12 -0.70 2.52
C ASN A 168 -35.82 -1.74 3.42
N VAL A 169 -36.45 -1.29 4.51
CA VAL A 169 -37.09 -2.18 5.50
C VAL A 169 -38.34 -2.87 4.93
N ARG A 170 -38.83 -2.42 3.77
CA ARG A 170 -40.01 -2.94 3.09
C ARG A 170 -39.74 -3.38 1.64
N ASP A 171 -38.51 -3.78 1.33
CA ASP A 171 -38.14 -4.22 -0.01
C ASP A 171 -38.34 -5.72 -0.28
N GLY A 172 -38.83 -6.47 0.72
CA GLY A 172 -39.08 -7.90 0.64
C GLY A 172 -37.80 -8.74 0.51
N ALA A 173 -36.64 -8.20 0.88
CA ALA A 173 -35.36 -8.87 0.66
C ALA A 173 -34.39 -8.80 1.85
N ILE A 174 -33.60 -9.85 1.96
CA ILE A 174 -32.48 -9.99 2.89
C ILE A 174 -31.24 -9.39 2.24
N SER A 175 -30.60 -8.44 2.92
CA SER A 175 -29.31 -7.89 2.50
C SER A 175 -28.17 -8.57 3.24
N LEU A 176 -27.42 -9.43 2.54
CA LEU A 176 -26.27 -10.16 3.06
C LEU A 176 -24.95 -9.57 2.51
N ILE A 177 -24.01 -9.31 3.42
CA ILE A 177 -22.63 -8.91 3.10
C ILE A 177 -21.69 -10.06 3.45
N ILE A 178 -20.84 -10.44 2.50
CA ILE A 178 -19.83 -11.49 2.66
C ILE A 178 -18.47 -10.82 2.77
N THR A 179 -17.68 -11.22 3.78
CA THR A 179 -16.32 -10.72 3.99
C THR A 179 -15.32 -11.81 3.65
N SER A 180 -14.65 -11.66 2.50
CA SER A 180 -13.62 -12.57 2.01
C SER A 180 -12.35 -11.79 1.63
N PRO A 181 -11.60 -11.26 2.61
CA PRO A 181 -10.42 -10.47 2.34
C PRO A 181 -9.32 -11.33 1.71
N PHE A 182 -8.87 -10.96 0.51
CA PHE A 182 -7.70 -11.59 -0.12
C PHE A 182 -6.41 -11.29 0.65
N SER A 183 -6.34 -10.17 1.37
CA SER A 183 -5.23 -9.83 2.27
C SER A 183 -5.59 -8.79 3.33
N ILE A 184 -4.76 -8.72 4.38
CA ILE A 184 -4.90 -7.70 5.43
C ILE A 184 -4.73 -6.29 4.85
N VAL A 185 -3.69 -6.07 4.04
CA VAL A 185 -3.41 -4.74 3.46
C VAL A 185 -4.56 -4.23 2.58
N GLU A 186 -5.17 -5.11 1.79
CA GLU A 186 -6.31 -4.74 0.94
C GLU A 186 -7.55 -4.38 1.76
N TYR A 187 -7.83 -5.13 2.83
CA TYR A 187 -8.89 -4.79 3.75
C TYR A 187 -8.63 -3.46 4.49
N LEU A 188 -7.39 -3.19 4.92
CA LEU A 188 -7.03 -1.90 5.52
C LEU A 188 -7.18 -0.75 4.51
N ARG A 189 -6.78 -0.96 3.25
CA ARG A 189 -7.00 0.02 2.18
C ARG A 189 -8.48 0.31 1.99
N PHE A 190 -9.32 -0.73 2.01
CA PHE A 190 -10.78 -0.58 2.00
C PHE A 190 -11.27 0.31 3.16
N LEU A 191 -10.83 0.03 4.40
CA LEU A 191 -11.21 0.84 5.55
C LEU A 191 -10.81 2.32 5.38
N LEU A 192 -9.62 2.60 4.85
CA LEU A 192 -9.16 3.96 4.57
C LEU A 192 -10.04 4.65 3.51
N GLN A 193 -10.35 3.95 2.42
CA GLN A 193 -11.21 4.47 1.35
C GLN A 193 -12.66 4.70 1.82
N SER A 194 -13.16 3.87 2.74
CA SER A 194 -14.53 3.95 3.27
C SER A 194 -14.84 5.28 3.99
N ARG A 195 -13.81 6.02 4.41
CA ARG A 195 -13.94 7.34 5.05
C ARG A 195 -14.14 8.47 4.03
N SER A 196 -13.62 8.32 2.81
CA SER A 196 -13.70 9.33 1.74
C SER A 196 -14.78 8.99 0.69
N ARG A 197 -15.54 7.92 0.91
CA ARG A 197 -16.61 7.51 -0.01
C ARG A 197 -17.79 8.47 0.07
N SER A 198 -17.96 9.24 -1.00
CA SER A 198 -19.18 9.99 -1.27
C SER A 198 -20.34 9.02 -1.60
N SER A 199 -21.57 9.48 -1.35
CA SER A 199 -22.86 8.76 -1.41
C SER A 199 -23.27 8.18 -2.78
N GLY A 200 -22.34 7.91 -3.71
CA GLY A 200 -22.64 7.52 -5.09
C GLY A 200 -21.74 6.44 -5.72
N GLN A 201 -20.76 5.87 -5.01
CA GLN A 201 -19.92 4.80 -5.59
C GLN A 201 -20.60 3.42 -5.50
N LYS A 202 -21.10 2.92 -6.63
CA LYS A 202 -21.80 1.62 -6.76
C LYS A 202 -20.88 0.38 -6.69
N ALA A 203 -19.59 0.52 -7.00
CA ALA A 203 -18.67 -0.61 -7.04
C ALA A 203 -18.32 -1.09 -5.63
N LEU A 204 -18.47 -2.38 -5.34
CA LEU A 204 -18.02 -2.94 -4.06
C LEU A 204 -16.48 -3.02 -4.02
N PRO A 205 -15.84 -2.89 -2.86
CA PRO A 205 -14.41 -3.13 -2.71
C PRO A 205 -14.05 -4.60 -2.90
N ASN A 206 -12.79 -4.86 -3.27
CA ASN A 206 -12.24 -6.21 -3.27
C ASN A 206 -12.33 -6.86 -1.89
N GLY A 207 -12.70 -8.14 -1.88
CA GLY A 207 -12.93 -8.94 -0.69
C GLY A 207 -14.27 -8.71 0.01
N ILE A 208 -15.17 -7.92 -0.59
CA ILE A 208 -16.55 -7.75 -0.13
C ILE A 208 -17.52 -8.24 -1.20
N GLY A 209 -18.35 -9.21 -0.83
CA GLY A 209 -19.47 -9.68 -1.63
C GLY A 209 -20.80 -9.17 -1.08
N PHE A 210 -21.81 -9.07 -1.94
CA PHE A 210 -23.17 -8.69 -1.56
C PHE A 210 -24.20 -9.57 -2.26
N ILE A 211 -25.18 -10.05 -1.49
CA ILE A 211 -26.32 -10.81 -1.97
C ILE A 211 -27.58 -10.15 -1.42
N LYS A 212 -28.56 -9.90 -2.29
CA LYS A 212 -29.90 -9.45 -1.95
C LYS A 212 -30.92 -10.44 -2.51
N SER A 213 -31.65 -11.15 -1.65
CA SER A 213 -32.69 -12.14 -2.04
C SER A 213 -33.75 -12.27 -0.95
N SER A 214 -34.96 -12.71 -1.26
CA SER A 214 -36.05 -12.93 -0.28
C SER A 214 -35.78 -14.12 0.64
N GLN A 215 -34.94 -15.06 0.21
CA GLN A 215 -34.50 -16.20 0.99
C GLN A 215 -33.00 -16.41 0.76
N ILE A 216 -32.27 -16.68 1.84
CA ILE A 216 -30.85 -17.01 1.81
C ILE A 216 -30.56 -18.15 2.78
N ASP A 217 -30.07 -19.25 2.25
CA ASP A 217 -29.51 -20.36 3.03
C ASP A 217 -28.00 -20.20 3.15
N ILE A 218 -27.47 -20.34 4.36
CA ILE A 218 -26.05 -20.16 4.67
C ILE A 218 -25.53 -21.41 5.36
N ASP A 219 -24.64 -22.12 4.68
CA ASP A 219 -23.92 -23.27 5.21
C ASP A 219 -22.42 -22.98 5.32
N ALA A 220 -21.76 -23.59 6.30
CA ALA A 220 -20.36 -23.37 6.61
C ALA A 220 -19.64 -24.70 6.84
N GLU A 221 -18.35 -24.74 6.50
CA GLU A 221 -17.51 -25.95 6.65
C GLU A 221 -17.47 -26.51 8.08
N ILE A 222 -17.60 -25.63 9.06
CA ILE A 222 -17.73 -25.97 10.47
C ILE A 222 -18.99 -25.30 11.01
N GLU A 223 -19.57 -25.90 12.05
CA GLU A 223 -20.67 -25.30 12.78
C GLU A 223 -20.21 -23.99 13.43
N LEU A 224 -20.94 -22.91 13.14
CA LEU A 224 -20.68 -21.57 13.65
C LEU A 224 -21.92 -21.04 14.36
N ASP A 225 -21.70 -20.41 15.52
CA ASP A 225 -22.72 -19.62 16.20
C ASP A 225 -23.21 -18.47 15.29
N VAL A 226 -24.52 -18.30 15.25
CA VAL A 226 -25.21 -17.19 14.58
C VAL A 226 -25.65 -16.20 15.64
N PHE A 227 -25.00 -15.04 15.65
CA PHE A 227 -25.34 -13.95 16.56
C PHE A 227 -26.41 -13.07 15.93
N ILE A 228 -27.62 -13.07 16.47
CA ILE A 228 -28.74 -12.24 16.01
C ILE A 228 -28.91 -11.09 17.01
N ASP A 229 -28.80 -9.85 16.53
CA ASP A 229 -28.91 -8.61 17.33
C ASP A 229 -27.97 -8.55 18.56
N GLY A 230 -26.89 -9.34 18.55
CA GLY A 230 -25.86 -9.36 19.59
C GLY A 230 -25.91 -10.57 20.54
N THR A 231 -26.93 -11.43 20.45
CA THR A 231 -27.04 -12.68 21.22
C THR A 231 -26.85 -13.89 20.33
N SER A 232 -26.23 -14.95 20.84
CA SER A 232 -26.15 -16.23 20.11
C SER A 232 -27.50 -16.95 20.22
N GLU A 233 -28.21 -17.09 19.09
CA GLU A 233 -29.59 -17.60 19.07
C GLU A 233 -29.72 -18.93 18.30
N THR A 234 -28.81 -19.24 17.37
CA THR A 234 -28.81 -20.46 16.54
C THR A 234 -27.39 -20.76 16.02
N HIS A 235 -27.22 -21.86 15.26
CA HIS A 235 -25.99 -22.27 14.58
C HIS A 235 -26.22 -22.46 13.07
N THR A 236 -25.14 -22.54 12.28
CA THR A 236 -25.16 -22.95 10.87
C THR A 236 -25.37 -24.47 10.71
N PRO A 237 -26.09 -24.96 9.68
CA PRO A 237 -26.68 -24.21 8.58
C PRO A 237 -27.87 -23.36 9.03
N VAL A 238 -27.97 -22.15 8.48
CA VAL A 238 -29.05 -21.22 8.81
C VAL A 238 -29.87 -20.88 7.56
N HIS A 239 -31.17 -21.10 7.69
CA HIS A 239 -32.17 -20.71 6.72
C HIS A 239 -32.71 -19.33 7.10
N CYS A 240 -32.57 -18.37 6.19
CA CYS A 240 -33.09 -17.02 6.38
C CYS A 240 -34.18 -16.72 5.36
N GLU A 241 -35.33 -16.25 5.82
CA GLU A 241 -36.45 -15.86 4.97
C GLU A 241 -36.99 -14.48 5.39
N THR A 242 -37.40 -13.68 4.40
CA THR A 242 -38.15 -12.45 4.63
C THR A 242 -39.64 -12.73 4.56
N ILE A 243 -40.39 -12.32 5.57
CA ILE A 243 -41.85 -12.28 5.58
C ILE A 243 -42.27 -10.83 5.29
N PRO A 244 -42.81 -10.54 4.09
CA PRO A 244 -43.23 -9.19 3.72
C PRO A 244 -44.42 -8.73 4.56
N ASP A 245 -44.43 -7.46 4.96
CA ASP A 245 -45.51 -6.83 5.74
C ASP A 245 -45.92 -7.62 7.00
N ALA A 246 -44.97 -8.37 7.60
CA ALA A 246 -45.21 -9.33 8.68
C ALA A 246 -45.81 -8.72 9.95
N VAL A 247 -45.45 -7.47 10.27
CA VAL A 247 -45.94 -6.76 11.46
C VAL A 247 -46.24 -5.31 11.13
N ARG A 248 -47.10 -4.68 11.94
CA ARG A 248 -47.35 -3.25 11.88
C ARG A 248 -46.73 -2.57 13.09
N LEU A 249 -45.78 -1.67 12.87
CA LEU A 249 -44.97 -1.04 13.92
C LEU A 249 -45.04 0.49 13.84
N ASN A 250 -45.08 1.15 14.99
CA ASN A 250 -44.85 2.60 15.07
C ASN A 250 -43.34 2.86 15.04
N ALA A 251 -42.88 3.63 14.04
CA ALA A 251 -41.48 4.00 13.84
C ALA A 251 -41.34 5.52 13.71
N GLY A 252 -40.11 6.04 13.77
CA GLY A 252 -39.87 7.46 13.58
C GLY A 252 -40.07 7.94 12.15
N VAL A 253 -40.21 9.26 12.00
CA VAL A 253 -40.58 9.94 10.75
C VAL A 253 -39.63 9.60 9.59
N LEU A 254 -38.32 9.49 9.83
CA LEU A 254 -37.36 9.21 8.76
C LEU A 254 -37.57 7.82 8.13
N LEU A 255 -37.97 6.83 8.93
CA LEU A 255 -38.28 5.49 8.43
C LEU A 255 -39.62 5.45 7.71
N GLU A 256 -40.60 6.23 8.16
CA GLU A 256 -41.89 6.34 7.46
C GLU A 256 -41.71 6.91 6.04
N GLU A 257 -40.83 7.89 5.87
CA GLU A 257 -40.49 8.45 4.56
C GLU A 257 -39.73 7.45 3.67
N GLU A 258 -38.78 6.70 4.23
CA GLU A 258 -38.05 5.63 3.54
C GLU A 258 -39.02 4.51 3.08
N ASN A 259 -40.02 4.16 3.90
CA ASN A 259 -41.03 3.15 3.58
C ASN A 259 -41.99 3.59 2.47
N LYS A 260 -42.34 4.89 2.40
CA LYS A 260 -43.19 5.43 1.32
C LYS A 260 -42.51 5.37 -0.05
N SER A 261 -41.17 5.35 -0.07
CA SER A 261 -40.36 5.25 -1.29
C SER A 261 -39.94 3.82 -1.63
N ALA A 262 -40.40 2.83 -0.86
CA ALA A 262 -40.02 1.44 -1.03
C ALA A 262 -40.58 0.85 -2.33
N SER A 263 -39.73 0.20 -3.12
CA SER A 263 -40.13 -0.61 -4.26
C SER A 263 -39.58 -2.02 -4.09
N THR A 264 -40.39 -3.02 -4.47
CA THR A 264 -39.99 -4.43 -4.44
C THR A 264 -38.74 -4.61 -5.29
N THR A 265 -37.62 -4.94 -4.65
CA THR A 265 -36.33 -4.95 -5.35
C THR A 265 -36.07 -6.32 -5.97
N LYS A 266 -35.54 -6.34 -7.20
CA LYS A 266 -35.10 -7.57 -7.87
C LYS A 266 -33.89 -8.18 -7.14
N GLU A 267 -33.84 -9.51 -7.09
CA GLU A 267 -32.67 -10.24 -6.58
C GLU A 267 -31.37 -9.73 -7.23
N SER A 268 -30.35 -9.46 -6.41
CA SER A 268 -29.08 -8.89 -6.83
C SER A 268 -27.92 -9.62 -6.20
N ILE A 269 -26.97 -10.07 -7.01
CA ILE A 269 -25.79 -10.81 -6.56
C ILE A 269 -24.57 -10.10 -7.14
N ARG A 270 -23.73 -9.55 -6.26
CA ARG A 270 -22.48 -8.86 -6.60
C ARG A 270 -21.32 -9.56 -5.88
N ILE A 271 -20.72 -10.55 -6.56
CA ILE A 271 -19.68 -11.42 -6.00
C ILE A 271 -18.40 -11.44 -6.83
N ASP A 272 -18.28 -10.58 -7.83
CA ASP A 272 -17.08 -10.51 -8.71
C ASP A 272 -15.81 -10.12 -7.95
N ASN A 273 -16.00 -9.55 -6.75
CA ASN A 273 -14.94 -9.04 -5.89
C ASN A 273 -14.50 -10.02 -4.80
N ILE A 274 -15.01 -11.26 -4.78
CA ILE A 274 -14.63 -12.28 -3.82
C ILE A 274 -14.05 -13.52 -4.54
N PRO A 275 -13.20 -14.32 -3.89
CA PRO A 275 -12.55 -15.45 -4.54
C PRO A 275 -13.57 -16.46 -5.07
N ASN A 276 -13.37 -16.93 -6.30
CA ASN A 276 -14.19 -17.97 -6.92
C ASN A 276 -13.32 -19.05 -7.61
N GLY A 277 -13.89 -20.26 -7.78
CA GLY A 277 -13.25 -21.36 -8.50
C GLY A 277 -11.87 -21.76 -7.95
N LYS A 278 -10.85 -21.80 -8.82
CA LYS A 278 -9.49 -22.27 -8.48
C LYS A 278 -8.76 -21.39 -7.46
N GLU A 279 -9.19 -20.14 -7.26
CA GLU A 279 -8.63 -19.26 -6.22
C GLU A 279 -8.95 -19.77 -4.80
N LEU A 280 -10.07 -20.50 -4.65
CA LEU A 280 -10.51 -21.11 -3.39
C LEU A 280 -9.50 -22.15 -2.87
N GLU A 281 -8.86 -22.90 -3.77
CA GLU A 281 -7.88 -23.93 -3.39
C GLU A 281 -6.56 -23.33 -2.89
N LYS A 282 -6.14 -22.19 -3.46
CA LYS A 282 -4.89 -21.51 -3.07
C LYS A 282 -5.04 -20.76 -1.75
N ALA A 283 -6.20 -20.14 -1.52
CA ALA A 283 -6.49 -19.37 -0.31
C ALA A 283 -6.98 -20.24 0.87
N GLY A 284 -7.42 -21.48 0.62
CA GLY A 284 -7.79 -22.47 1.64
C GLY A 284 -6.67 -22.91 2.60
N LYS A 285 -5.42 -22.44 2.43
CA LYS A 285 -4.30 -22.72 3.36
C LYS A 285 -4.24 -21.69 4.52
N ASN A 286 -5.29 -21.73 5.33
CA ASN A 286 -5.36 -21.51 6.78
C ASN A 286 -4.99 -20.16 7.46
N LYS A 287 -4.60 -19.08 6.76
CA LYS A 287 -4.61 -17.70 7.32
C LYS A 287 -4.75 -16.66 6.20
N ILE A 288 -5.40 -15.54 6.49
CA ILE A 288 -5.41 -14.39 5.58
C ILE A 288 -3.96 -13.90 5.44
N PRO A 289 -3.41 -13.81 4.21
CA PRO A 289 -2.05 -13.32 4.03
C PRO A 289 -1.98 -11.82 4.34
N PHE A 290 -0.81 -11.36 4.78
CA PHE A 290 -0.62 -9.93 5.04
C PHE A 290 -0.70 -9.11 3.74
N PHE A 291 -0.13 -9.64 2.65
CA PHE A 291 -0.10 -9.03 1.31
C PHE A 291 -1.00 -9.79 0.33
N SER A 292 -1.57 -9.10 -0.66
CA SER A 292 -2.44 -9.70 -1.69
C SER A 292 -1.67 -10.65 -2.59
N TYR A 293 -2.37 -11.59 -3.23
CA TYR A 293 -1.83 -12.35 -4.35
C TYR A 293 -2.15 -11.63 -5.66
N ALA A 294 -1.19 -11.58 -6.58
CA ALA A 294 -1.50 -11.14 -7.93
C ALA A 294 -2.37 -12.20 -8.62
N SER A 295 -3.43 -11.79 -9.33
CA SER A 295 -4.25 -12.70 -10.13
C SER A 295 -3.38 -13.45 -11.16
N GLU A 296 -3.79 -14.67 -11.52
CA GLU A 296 -3.01 -15.53 -12.41
C GLU A 296 -2.82 -14.89 -13.80
N GLU A 297 -3.82 -14.16 -14.29
CA GLU A 297 -3.76 -13.39 -15.52
C GLU A 297 -2.72 -12.27 -15.44
N ARG A 298 -2.79 -11.44 -14.41
CA ARG A 298 -1.85 -10.33 -14.19
C ARG A 298 -0.42 -10.83 -13.99
N PHE A 299 -0.27 -11.96 -13.32
CA PHE A 299 1.02 -12.64 -13.21
C PHE A 299 1.53 -13.08 -14.59
N ARG A 300 0.70 -13.74 -15.40
CA ARG A 300 1.08 -14.25 -16.72
C ARG A 300 1.50 -13.11 -17.64
N GLU A 301 0.71 -12.04 -17.73
CA GLU A 301 1.02 -10.86 -18.53
C GLU A 301 2.35 -10.22 -18.12
N LEU A 302 2.52 -9.94 -16.83
CA LEU A 302 3.75 -9.35 -16.30
C LEU A 302 4.96 -10.25 -16.61
N PHE A 303 4.83 -11.54 -16.36
CA PHE A 303 5.93 -12.49 -16.53
C PHE A 303 6.37 -12.63 -17.98
N VAL A 304 5.42 -12.63 -18.92
CA VAL A 304 5.72 -12.60 -20.36
C VAL A 304 6.44 -11.30 -20.73
N SER A 305 5.95 -10.15 -20.25
CA SER A 305 6.60 -8.86 -20.51
C SER A 305 8.03 -8.81 -19.96
N LEU A 306 8.26 -9.25 -18.72
CA LEU A 306 9.58 -9.28 -18.10
C LEU A 306 10.54 -10.23 -18.83
N ARG A 307 10.06 -11.36 -19.34
CA ARG A 307 10.88 -12.30 -20.12
C ARG A 307 11.30 -11.72 -21.48
N ASN A 308 10.46 -10.89 -22.08
CA ASN A 308 10.81 -10.15 -23.30
C ASN A 308 11.84 -9.04 -22.98
N ASP A 309 11.62 -8.30 -21.89
CA ASP A 309 12.52 -7.24 -21.41
C ASP A 309 13.90 -7.74 -20.97
N ALA A 310 13.98 -9.00 -20.53
CA ALA A 310 15.23 -9.66 -20.13
C ALA A 310 16.16 -9.96 -21.29
N ARG A 311 15.64 -10.08 -22.52
CA ARG A 311 16.40 -10.47 -23.70
C ARG A 311 17.03 -9.26 -24.37
N ILE A 312 18.29 -9.40 -24.76
CA ILE A 312 18.95 -8.42 -25.61
C ILE A 312 18.25 -8.35 -26.97
N ASN A 313 18.01 -7.12 -27.43
CA ASN A 313 17.44 -6.86 -28.75
C ASN A 313 18.09 -5.61 -29.35
N THR A 314 17.89 -5.40 -30.66
CA THR A 314 18.50 -4.30 -31.40
C THR A 314 18.12 -2.94 -30.84
N THR A 315 16.84 -2.76 -30.49
CA THR A 315 16.34 -1.51 -29.90
C THR A 315 17.05 -1.18 -28.59
N TYR A 316 17.25 -2.16 -27.72
CA TYR A 316 17.97 -2.01 -26.46
C TYR A 316 19.40 -1.52 -26.69
N VAL A 317 20.12 -2.17 -27.61
CA VAL A 317 21.52 -1.84 -27.94
C VAL A 317 21.62 -0.43 -28.51
N VAL A 318 20.79 -0.09 -29.51
CA VAL A 318 20.83 1.22 -30.18
C VAL A 318 20.49 2.34 -29.20
N LEU A 319 19.38 2.20 -28.45
CA LEU A 319 18.98 3.23 -27.49
C LEU A 319 20.00 3.41 -26.37
N LEU A 320 20.63 2.32 -25.90
CA LEU A 320 21.65 2.40 -24.85
C LEU A 320 22.92 3.12 -25.35
N ILE A 321 23.38 2.82 -26.56
CA ILE A 321 24.54 3.50 -27.15
C ILE A 321 24.21 4.99 -27.35
N LEU A 322 23.09 5.32 -27.99
CA LEU A 322 22.68 6.70 -28.22
C LEU A 322 22.50 7.49 -26.92
N SER A 323 21.86 6.88 -25.91
CA SER A 323 21.72 7.46 -24.58
C SER A 323 23.09 7.72 -23.94
N THR A 324 24.00 6.75 -24.02
CA THR A 324 25.34 6.90 -23.41
C THR A 324 26.17 7.96 -24.11
N LEU A 325 26.09 8.06 -25.44
CA LEU A 325 26.72 9.13 -26.21
C LEU A 325 26.16 10.49 -25.82
N LEU A 326 24.83 10.62 -25.76
CA LEU A 326 24.15 11.85 -25.36
C LEU A 326 24.52 12.25 -23.92
N ALA A 327 24.58 11.29 -23.00
CA ALA A 327 25.03 11.52 -21.62
C ALA A 327 26.49 11.98 -21.57
N THR A 328 27.37 11.36 -22.36
CA THR A 328 28.79 11.72 -22.45
C THR A 328 28.97 13.14 -22.98
N PHE A 329 28.23 13.54 -24.02
CA PHE A 329 28.22 14.92 -24.49
C PHE A 329 27.63 15.88 -23.47
N GLY A 330 26.52 15.51 -22.82
CA GLY A 330 25.92 16.30 -21.75
C GLY A 330 26.87 16.55 -20.58
N LEU A 331 27.66 15.55 -20.20
CA LEU A 331 28.71 15.66 -19.18
C LEU A 331 29.83 16.62 -19.61
N TYR A 332 30.33 16.52 -20.84
CA TYR A 332 31.34 17.45 -21.36
C TYR A 332 30.82 18.88 -21.54
N LEU A 333 29.52 19.04 -21.82
CA LEU A 333 28.85 20.34 -21.93
C LEU A 333 28.42 20.90 -20.57
N ASN A 334 28.61 20.16 -19.47
CA ASN A 334 28.11 20.49 -18.13
C ASN A 334 26.60 20.83 -18.14
N SER A 335 25.80 20.07 -18.88
CA SER A 335 24.37 20.33 -19.10
C SER A 335 23.49 19.27 -18.45
N ALA A 336 22.96 19.58 -17.27
CA ALA A 336 22.01 18.73 -16.54
C ALA A 336 20.79 18.33 -17.41
N ALA A 337 20.27 19.24 -18.23
CA ALA A 337 19.11 18.99 -19.08
C ALA A 337 19.38 17.89 -20.13
N VAL A 338 20.55 17.93 -20.79
CA VAL A 338 20.95 16.91 -21.77
C VAL A 338 21.19 15.57 -21.08
N ILE A 339 21.80 15.59 -19.89
CA ILE A 339 22.03 14.40 -19.07
C ILE A 339 20.69 13.74 -18.69
N ILE A 340 19.69 14.52 -18.26
CA ILE A 340 18.35 14.02 -17.96
C ILE A 340 17.68 13.45 -19.22
N GLY A 341 17.78 14.14 -20.36
CA GLY A 341 17.26 13.64 -21.64
C GLY A 341 17.87 12.30 -22.04
N ALA A 342 19.17 12.12 -21.80
CA ALA A 342 19.85 10.84 -22.00
C ALA A 342 19.31 9.73 -21.09
N MET A 343 19.05 10.03 -19.81
CA MET A 343 18.49 9.04 -18.86
C MET A 343 17.11 8.53 -19.31
N VAL A 344 16.25 9.39 -19.87
CA VAL A 344 14.91 9.01 -20.35
C VAL A 344 14.97 8.03 -21.52
N LEU A 345 16.01 8.13 -22.36
CA LEU A 345 16.18 7.27 -23.53
C LEU A 345 16.67 5.85 -23.16
N ALA A 346 17.37 5.69 -22.03
CA ALA A 346 18.06 4.45 -21.72
C ALA A 346 17.13 3.30 -21.30
N PRO A 347 17.22 2.14 -21.95
CA PRO A 347 16.37 0.99 -21.66
C PRO A 347 16.90 0.09 -20.53
N LEU A 348 17.92 0.53 -19.77
CA LEU A 348 18.60 -0.27 -18.73
C LEU A 348 17.64 -0.77 -17.63
N MET A 349 16.56 -0.04 -17.36
CA MET A 349 15.60 -0.41 -16.32
C MET A 349 14.85 -1.71 -16.62
N ASN A 350 14.60 -2.02 -17.89
CA ASN A 350 13.84 -3.20 -18.30
C ASN A 350 14.48 -4.51 -17.80
N PRO A 351 15.73 -4.84 -18.15
CA PRO A 351 16.37 -6.05 -17.66
C PRO A 351 16.65 -6.01 -16.14
N ILE A 352 16.79 -4.82 -15.53
CA ILE A 352 16.98 -4.68 -14.07
C ILE A 352 15.71 -5.06 -13.29
N VAL A 353 14.53 -4.67 -13.78
CA VAL A 353 13.27 -5.11 -13.17
C VAL A 353 13.06 -6.61 -13.41
N SER A 354 13.43 -7.14 -14.58
CA SER A 354 13.35 -8.57 -14.89
C SER A 354 14.24 -9.45 -14.02
N ILE A 355 15.50 -9.06 -13.77
CA ILE A 355 16.39 -9.81 -12.87
C ILE A 355 15.83 -9.85 -11.43
N SER A 356 15.16 -8.78 -11.00
CA SER A 356 14.54 -8.67 -9.68
C SER A 356 13.40 -9.69 -9.48
N MET A 357 12.62 -9.93 -10.53
CA MET A 357 11.59 -10.97 -10.56
C MET A 357 12.18 -12.38 -10.65
N GLY A 358 13.22 -12.57 -11.47
CA GLY A 358 13.97 -13.82 -11.54
C GLY A 358 14.55 -14.22 -10.17
N LEU A 359 15.08 -13.24 -9.43
CA LEU A 359 15.59 -13.42 -8.08
C LEU A 359 14.47 -13.76 -7.08
N LEU A 360 13.34 -13.05 -7.12
CA LEU A 360 12.19 -13.32 -6.25
C LEU A 360 11.65 -14.75 -6.41
N ARG A 361 11.55 -15.22 -7.66
CA ARG A 361 10.97 -16.53 -7.99
C ARG A 361 11.99 -17.66 -8.10
N SER A 362 13.28 -17.37 -7.93
CA SER A 362 14.37 -18.32 -8.19
C SER A 362 14.33 -18.90 -9.62
N ASP A 363 13.85 -18.12 -10.60
CA ASP A 363 13.86 -18.50 -12.01
C ASP A 363 15.25 -18.24 -12.61
N ARG A 364 16.02 -19.32 -12.76
CA ARG A 364 17.39 -19.27 -13.30
C ARG A 364 17.44 -18.76 -14.74
N THR A 365 16.43 -19.06 -15.55
CA THR A 365 16.42 -18.64 -16.96
C THR A 365 16.23 -17.13 -17.05
N LEU A 366 15.23 -16.59 -16.34
CA LEU A 366 14.97 -15.15 -16.32
C LEU A 366 16.13 -14.38 -15.68
N PHE A 367 16.71 -14.90 -14.60
CA PHE A 367 17.87 -14.31 -13.94
C PHE A 367 19.08 -14.25 -14.88
N ASN A 368 19.44 -15.36 -15.53
CA ASN A 368 20.63 -15.44 -16.38
C ASN A 368 20.48 -14.56 -17.63
N GLU A 369 19.32 -14.58 -18.30
CA GLU A 369 19.07 -13.72 -19.48
C GLU A 369 19.16 -12.25 -19.11
N SER A 370 18.51 -11.84 -18.02
CA SER A 370 18.55 -10.45 -17.55
C SER A 370 19.96 -10.03 -17.14
N ALA A 371 20.69 -10.87 -16.40
CA ALA A 371 22.06 -10.61 -15.99
C ALA A 371 23.00 -10.46 -17.20
N LYS A 372 22.87 -11.33 -18.19
CA LYS A 372 23.62 -11.25 -19.46
C LYS A 372 23.33 -9.93 -20.18
N THR A 373 22.07 -9.53 -20.30
CA THR A 373 21.67 -8.27 -20.95
C THR A 373 22.19 -7.04 -20.20
N ILE A 374 22.17 -7.06 -18.85
CA ILE A 374 22.76 -5.98 -18.03
C ILE A 374 24.27 -5.89 -18.26
N VAL A 375 25.01 -7.01 -18.18
CA VAL A 375 26.46 -7.03 -18.36
C VAL A 375 26.86 -6.55 -19.75
N ILE A 376 26.19 -7.02 -20.81
CA ILE A 376 26.44 -6.54 -22.18
C ILE A 376 26.14 -5.04 -22.28
N GLY A 377 25.04 -4.57 -21.68
CA GLY A 377 24.72 -3.15 -21.64
C GLY A 377 25.78 -2.30 -20.96
N ILE A 378 26.29 -2.75 -19.81
CA ILE A 378 27.38 -2.09 -19.08
C ILE A 378 28.62 -1.97 -19.97
N LEU A 379 29.02 -3.07 -20.63
CA LEU A 379 30.19 -3.07 -21.51
C LEU A 379 30.02 -2.11 -22.70
N LEU A 380 28.84 -2.13 -23.35
CA LEU A 380 28.55 -1.25 -24.49
C LEU A 380 28.59 0.23 -24.08
N ALA A 381 28.00 0.57 -22.95
CA ALA A 381 27.99 1.94 -22.45
C ALA A 381 29.41 2.42 -22.08
N LEU A 382 30.18 1.60 -21.35
CA LEU A 382 31.57 1.90 -21.01
C LEU A 382 32.41 2.12 -22.27
N LEU A 383 32.31 1.23 -23.26
CA LEU A 383 33.05 1.34 -24.51
C LEU A 383 32.65 2.57 -25.33
N ALA A 384 31.34 2.85 -25.45
CA ALA A 384 30.86 4.02 -26.19
C ALA A 384 31.36 5.33 -25.57
N SER A 385 31.30 5.45 -24.25
CA SER A 385 31.76 6.65 -23.56
C SER A 385 33.30 6.77 -23.55
N ALA A 386 34.02 5.65 -23.35
CA ALA A 386 35.48 5.61 -23.44
C ALA A 386 35.98 6.00 -24.84
N LEU A 387 35.29 5.57 -25.91
CA LEU A 387 35.62 5.95 -27.27
C LEU A 387 35.50 7.47 -27.48
N ILE A 388 34.44 8.10 -26.97
CA ILE A 388 34.29 9.56 -27.03
C ILE A 388 35.40 10.26 -26.22
N ALA A 389 35.75 9.76 -25.03
CA ALA A 389 36.84 10.33 -24.25
C ALA A 389 38.19 10.25 -24.98
N LEU A 390 38.47 9.13 -25.65
CA LEU A 390 39.68 8.98 -26.49
C LEU A 390 39.70 9.93 -27.69
N LEU A 391 38.53 10.25 -28.27
CA LEU A 391 38.42 11.23 -29.37
C LEU A 391 38.61 12.68 -28.88
N PHE A 392 38.35 12.96 -27.59
CA PHE A 392 38.42 14.30 -27.00
C PHE A 392 39.29 14.36 -25.71
N PRO A 393 40.59 14.03 -25.78
CA PRO A 393 41.45 13.82 -24.60
C PRO A 393 41.81 15.09 -23.81
N HIS A 394 41.44 16.28 -24.29
CA HIS A 394 41.81 17.58 -23.68
C HIS A 394 40.61 18.37 -23.16
N LYS A 395 39.46 17.72 -22.94
CA LYS A 395 38.29 18.37 -22.33
C LYS A 395 38.45 18.47 -20.82
N PRO A 396 38.12 19.63 -20.21
CA PRO A 396 38.20 19.80 -18.76
C PRO A 396 37.14 18.95 -18.06
N VAL A 397 37.45 18.55 -16.82
CA VAL A 397 36.48 17.94 -15.91
C VAL A 397 35.40 18.95 -15.53
N THR A 398 34.14 18.54 -15.62
CA THR A 398 32.97 19.40 -15.34
C THR A 398 32.36 19.11 -13.96
N GLU A 399 31.53 20.02 -13.46
CA GLU A 399 30.86 19.86 -12.17
C GLU A 399 29.89 18.67 -12.17
N GLU A 400 29.18 18.45 -13.28
CA GLU A 400 28.30 17.29 -13.45
C GLU A 400 29.06 15.96 -13.39
N MET A 401 30.32 15.91 -13.83
CA MET A 401 31.18 14.74 -13.67
C MET A 401 31.61 14.54 -12.21
N LEU A 402 32.07 15.61 -11.56
CA LEU A 402 32.50 15.58 -10.15
C LEU A 402 31.37 15.16 -9.22
N GLY A 403 30.13 15.56 -9.52
CA GLY A 403 28.93 15.13 -8.80
C GLY A 403 28.69 13.62 -8.83
N ARG A 404 29.31 12.86 -9.74
CA ARG A 404 29.19 11.39 -9.82
C ARG A 404 30.36 10.64 -9.20
N LEU A 405 31.36 11.34 -8.69
CA LEU A 405 32.54 10.74 -8.04
C LEU A 405 32.42 10.66 -6.51
N ASN A 406 31.34 11.21 -5.95
CA ASN A 406 31.10 11.22 -4.50
C ASN A 406 29.82 10.45 -4.18
N PRO A 407 29.83 9.10 -4.18
CA PRO A 407 28.65 8.32 -3.85
C PRO A 407 28.14 8.67 -2.45
N SER A 408 26.83 8.89 -2.33
CA SER A 408 26.18 9.25 -1.07
C SER A 408 25.06 8.29 -0.68
N LEU A 409 24.65 8.31 0.59
CA LEU A 409 23.46 7.58 1.05
C LEU A 409 22.17 8.11 0.40
N LEU A 410 22.17 9.37 -0.04
CA LEU A 410 21.02 9.96 -0.74
C LEU A 410 20.85 9.34 -2.12
N ASP A 411 21.95 9.03 -2.83
CA ASP A 411 21.88 8.32 -4.11
C ASP A 411 21.26 6.93 -3.96
N LEU A 412 21.62 6.22 -2.88
CA LEU A 412 21.02 4.92 -2.55
C LEU A 412 19.52 5.06 -2.24
N ALA A 413 19.10 6.11 -1.52
CA ALA A 413 17.70 6.36 -1.24
C ALA A 413 16.90 6.60 -2.54
N VAL A 414 17.46 7.38 -3.48
CA VAL A 414 16.88 7.58 -4.81
C VAL A 414 16.78 6.25 -5.55
N ALA A 415 17.84 5.44 -5.55
CA ALA A 415 17.84 4.12 -6.19
C ALA A 415 16.76 3.18 -5.63
N ILE A 416 16.56 3.16 -4.31
CA ILE A 416 15.50 2.37 -3.66
C ILE A 416 14.12 2.84 -4.13
N ILE A 417 13.86 4.15 -4.11
CA ILE A 417 12.58 4.72 -4.55
C ILE A 417 12.34 4.40 -6.03
N SER A 418 13.36 4.53 -6.89
CA SER A 418 13.28 4.17 -8.30
C SER A 418 12.97 2.68 -8.51
N GLY A 419 13.57 1.78 -7.72
CA GLY A 419 13.27 0.34 -7.78
C GLY A 419 11.83 0.01 -7.37
N ILE A 420 11.31 0.68 -6.33
CA ILE A 420 9.89 0.56 -5.94
C ILE A 420 8.99 1.04 -7.08
N ALA A 421 9.26 2.24 -7.61
CA ALA A 421 8.47 2.86 -8.67
C ALA A 421 8.47 2.00 -9.94
N ALA A 422 9.62 1.48 -10.36
CA ALA A 422 9.76 0.66 -11.56
C ALA A 422 9.00 -0.67 -11.44
N ALA A 423 9.16 -1.39 -10.32
CA ALA A 423 8.42 -2.63 -10.07
C ALA A 423 6.90 -2.38 -10.00
N TYR A 424 6.48 -1.35 -9.29
CA TYR A 424 5.06 -0.99 -9.16
C TYR A 424 4.45 -0.59 -10.50
N SER A 425 5.12 0.29 -11.25
CA SER A 425 4.70 0.72 -12.59
C SER A 425 4.55 -0.47 -13.54
N LYS A 426 5.53 -1.40 -13.53
CA LYS A 426 5.44 -2.60 -14.37
C LYS A 426 4.28 -3.52 -13.97
N SER A 427 3.91 -3.55 -12.70
CA SER A 427 2.79 -4.35 -12.23
C SER A 427 1.42 -3.77 -12.60
N PHE A 428 1.26 -2.46 -12.80
CA PHE A 428 -0.04 -1.80 -13.05
C PHE A 428 -0.02 -0.99 -14.36
N LYS A 429 -0.76 -1.45 -15.39
CA LYS A 429 -0.79 -0.80 -16.72
C LYS A 429 -1.22 0.67 -16.68
N GLU A 430 -2.19 1.01 -15.85
CA GLU A 430 -2.70 2.38 -15.65
C GLU A 430 -1.61 3.35 -15.14
N VAL A 431 -0.67 2.84 -14.34
CA VAL A 431 0.42 3.61 -13.75
C VAL A 431 1.59 3.74 -14.73
N ALA A 432 1.81 2.73 -15.56
CA ALA A 432 2.86 2.73 -16.58
C ALA A 432 2.72 3.86 -17.60
N GLN A 433 1.48 4.22 -17.97
CA GLN A 433 1.21 5.30 -18.92
C GLN A 433 1.45 6.70 -18.31
N SER A 434 1.28 6.85 -17.00
CA SER A 434 1.45 8.13 -16.29
C SER A 434 2.90 8.39 -15.83
N LEU A 435 3.67 7.34 -15.51
CA LEU A 435 5.04 7.47 -14.99
C LEU A 435 6.13 7.62 -16.07
N ALA A 436 5.79 7.38 -17.34
CA ALA A 436 6.75 7.24 -18.44
C ALA A 436 7.60 8.50 -18.72
N GLY A 437 7.16 9.69 -18.28
CA GLY A 437 7.82 10.95 -18.64
C GLY A 437 8.78 11.56 -17.61
N VAL A 438 8.65 11.27 -16.31
CA VAL A 438 9.32 12.10 -15.27
C VAL A 438 9.99 11.29 -14.14
N ALA A 439 9.49 10.11 -13.77
CA ALA A 439 9.90 9.47 -12.52
C ALA A 439 10.91 8.31 -12.65
N ILE A 440 11.15 7.80 -13.87
CA ILE A 440 12.00 6.61 -14.13
C ILE A 440 13.30 7.01 -14.84
N ALA A 441 13.66 8.29 -14.87
CA ALA A 441 14.98 8.74 -15.29
C ALA A 441 16.02 8.38 -14.20
N VAL A 442 16.39 7.10 -14.17
CA VAL A 442 17.24 6.56 -13.11
C VAL A 442 18.69 6.98 -13.35
N ALA A 443 19.38 7.33 -12.25
CA ALA A 443 20.76 7.76 -12.18
C ALA A 443 21.81 6.68 -12.51
N LEU A 444 21.54 5.78 -13.47
CA LEU A 444 22.47 4.71 -13.86
C LEU A 444 23.37 5.12 -15.03
N VAL A 445 22.82 5.75 -16.07
CA VAL A 445 23.59 6.08 -17.29
C VAL A 445 24.70 7.08 -17.01
N PRO A 446 24.49 8.19 -16.28
CA PRO A 446 25.55 9.18 -16.15
C PRO A 446 26.75 8.70 -15.32
N PRO A 447 26.60 8.02 -14.16
CA PRO A 447 27.75 7.42 -13.49
C PRO A 447 28.46 6.39 -14.38
N LEU A 448 27.73 5.63 -15.18
CA LEU A 448 28.34 4.68 -16.12
C LEU A 448 29.10 5.38 -17.26
N ALA A 449 28.60 6.51 -17.76
CA ALA A 449 29.31 7.34 -18.73
C ALA A 449 30.56 8.00 -18.12
N VAL A 450 30.47 8.56 -16.90
CA VAL A 450 31.66 9.09 -16.19
C VAL A 450 32.70 7.99 -15.96
N ALA A 451 32.27 6.78 -15.63
CA ALA A 451 33.17 5.64 -15.51
C ALA A 451 33.85 5.31 -16.86
N GLY A 452 33.09 5.31 -17.96
CA GLY A 452 33.65 5.13 -19.31
C GLY A 452 34.63 6.24 -19.71
N ILE A 453 34.37 7.49 -19.33
CA ILE A 453 35.31 8.61 -19.53
C ILE A 453 36.60 8.39 -18.74
N GLY A 454 36.51 7.94 -17.49
CA GLY A 454 37.67 7.55 -16.68
C GLY A 454 38.49 6.46 -17.33
N LEU A 455 37.84 5.42 -17.88
CA LEU A 455 38.48 4.35 -18.65
C LEU A 455 39.21 4.89 -19.90
N GLY A 456 38.55 5.75 -20.68
CA GLY A 456 39.14 6.34 -21.90
C GLY A 456 40.34 7.25 -21.60
N ASN A 457 40.31 7.97 -20.48
CA ASN A 457 41.40 8.84 -20.03
C ASN A 457 42.48 8.12 -19.20
N ALA A 458 42.35 6.80 -18.99
CA ALA A 458 43.17 6.01 -18.08
C ALA A 458 43.23 6.57 -16.63
N ASP A 459 42.17 7.25 -16.19
CA ASP A 459 41.97 7.72 -14.82
C ASP A 459 41.17 6.68 -14.02
N TRP A 460 41.91 5.85 -13.29
CA TRP A 460 41.34 4.76 -12.50
C TRP A 460 40.52 5.25 -11.31
N TYR A 461 40.81 6.43 -10.78
CA TYR A 461 40.04 7.00 -9.67
C TYR A 461 38.65 7.43 -10.16
N PHE A 462 38.61 8.14 -11.30
CA PHE A 462 37.35 8.50 -11.97
C PHE A 462 36.49 7.28 -12.29
N PHE A 463 37.11 6.24 -12.85
CA PHE A 463 36.43 4.99 -13.17
C PHE A 463 35.83 4.34 -11.91
N LEU A 464 36.65 4.09 -10.88
CA LEU A 464 36.23 3.34 -9.70
C LEU A 464 35.11 4.05 -8.93
N GLN A 465 35.18 5.37 -8.74
CA GLN A 465 34.16 6.09 -7.98
C GLN A 465 32.82 6.18 -8.70
N ALA A 466 32.84 6.50 -9.99
CA ALA A 466 31.61 6.55 -10.78
C ALA A 466 30.99 5.16 -10.97
N PHE A 467 31.83 4.13 -11.14
CA PHE A 467 31.37 2.74 -11.22
C PHE A 467 30.83 2.21 -9.88
N LEU A 468 31.39 2.67 -8.75
CA LEU A 468 30.86 2.36 -7.42
C LEU A 468 29.46 2.94 -7.25
N LEU A 469 29.25 4.23 -7.59
CA LEU A 469 27.93 4.87 -7.59
C LEU A 469 26.92 4.13 -8.48
N PHE A 470 27.33 3.75 -9.69
CA PHE A 470 26.52 2.92 -10.58
C PHE A 470 26.13 1.59 -9.91
N SER A 471 27.11 0.87 -9.34
CA SER A 471 26.91 -0.45 -8.75
C SER A 471 25.97 -0.42 -7.54
N THR A 472 26.10 0.60 -6.69
CA THR A 472 25.24 0.76 -5.51
C THR A 472 23.82 1.09 -5.91
N ASN A 473 23.65 1.94 -6.93
CA ASN A 473 22.33 2.26 -7.46
C ASN A 473 21.68 1.02 -8.09
N LEU A 474 22.43 0.27 -8.91
CA LEU A 474 21.97 -0.96 -9.54
C LEU A 474 21.44 -1.95 -8.50
N VAL A 475 22.20 -2.22 -7.44
CA VAL A 475 21.77 -3.16 -6.40
C VAL A 475 20.62 -2.60 -5.57
N GLY A 476 20.65 -1.32 -5.18
CA GLY A 476 19.54 -0.68 -4.49
C GLY A 476 18.21 -0.86 -5.24
N ILE A 477 18.23 -0.65 -6.56
CA ILE A 477 17.07 -0.84 -7.44
C ILE A 477 16.63 -2.30 -7.46
N ILE A 478 17.55 -3.25 -7.66
CA ILE A 478 17.22 -4.69 -7.73
C ILE A 478 16.54 -5.14 -6.44
N LEU A 479 17.11 -4.77 -5.28
CA LEU A 479 16.58 -5.20 -3.99
C LEU A 479 15.23 -4.58 -3.68
N ALA A 480 15.09 -3.28 -3.96
CA ALA A 480 13.83 -2.57 -3.79
C ALA A 480 12.73 -3.13 -4.71
N ALA A 481 13.05 -3.41 -5.97
CA ALA A 481 12.13 -4.02 -6.93
C ALA A 481 11.73 -5.45 -6.51
N THR A 482 12.68 -6.28 -6.07
CA THR A 482 12.41 -7.62 -5.52
C THR A 482 11.48 -7.55 -4.30
N PHE A 483 11.73 -6.61 -3.39
CA PHE A 483 10.87 -6.39 -2.23
C PHE A 483 9.46 -5.95 -2.63
N THR A 484 9.33 -5.00 -3.56
CA THR A 484 8.04 -4.55 -4.08
C THR A 484 7.27 -5.69 -4.73
N PHE A 485 7.90 -6.51 -5.58
CA PHE A 485 7.21 -7.67 -6.16
C PHE A 485 6.76 -8.69 -5.11
N ARG A 486 7.52 -8.85 -4.01
CA ARG A 486 7.09 -9.68 -2.89
C ARG A 486 5.85 -9.11 -2.20
N VAL A 487 5.83 -7.81 -1.94
CA VAL A 487 4.70 -7.08 -1.35
C VAL A 487 3.47 -7.11 -2.26
N LEU A 488 3.65 -7.13 -3.58
CA LEU A 488 2.56 -7.23 -4.55
C LEU A 488 2.06 -8.67 -4.80
N GLY A 489 2.62 -9.67 -4.10
CA GLY A 489 2.12 -11.04 -4.17
C GLY A 489 2.69 -11.91 -5.30
N TYR A 490 3.78 -11.50 -5.92
CA TYR A 490 4.40 -12.25 -7.02
C TYR A 490 5.34 -13.37 -6.56
N SER A 491 5.53 -13.52 -5.25
CA SER A 491 6.37 -14.56 -4.64
C SER A 491 5.72 -15.96 -4.76
N PRO A 492 6.49 -17.03 -5.05
CA PRO A 492 5.95 -18.37 -5.07
C PRO A 492 5.49 -18.77 -3.65
N ILE A 493 4.31 -19.40 -3.56
CA ILE A 493 3.70 -19.91 -2.31
C ILE A 493 4.58 -20.98 -1.62
N VAL A 494 5.59 -21.51 -2.31
CA VAL A 494 6.46 -22.58 -1.82
C VAL A 494 7.75 -21.99 -1.22
N GLY A 495 7.91 -22.17 0.09
CA GLY A 495 8.90 -21.52 0.94
C GLY A 495 10.36 -21.85 0.60
N ASN A 496 10.95 -21.11 -0.34
CA ASN A 496 12.40 -21.15 -0.55
C ASN A 496 13.08 -19.92 0.09
N LYS A 497 13.62 -20.10 1.30
CA LYS A 497 14.38 -19.07 2.06
C LYS A 497 15.67 -18.62 1.34
N ARG A 498 16.11 -19.33 0.30
CA ARG A 498 17.39 -19.10 -0.40
C ARG A 498 17.44 -17.79 -1.20
N GLY A 499 16.32 -17.34 -1.78
CA GLY A 499 16.30 -16.09 -2.58
C GLY A 499 16.55 -14.83 -1.74
N VAL A 500 16.01 -14.79 -0.52
CA VAL A 500 16.20 -13.66 0.42
C VAL A 500 17.62 -13.66 0.99
N SER A 501 18.21 -14.83 1.24
CA SER A 501 19.60 -14.92 1.71
C SER A 501 20.60 -14.39 0.68
N PHE A 502 20.34 -14.61 -0.62
CA PHE A 502 21.21 -14.09 -1.69
C PHE A 502 21.12 -12.56 -1.78
N VAL A 503 19.91 -12.01 -1.71
CA VAL A 503 19.65 -10.54 -1.63
C VAL A 503 20.42 -9.90 -0.46
N ILE A 504 20.32 -10.48 0.73
CA ILE A 504 20.99 -9.95 1.93
C ILE A 504 22.51 -10.06 1.79
N LEU A 505 23.01 -11.16 1.24
CA LEU A 505 24.44 -11.36 1.00
C LEU A 505 24.99 -10.33 0.00
N SER A 506 24.28 -10.06 -1.10
CA SER A 506 24.63 -9.02 -2.08
C SER A 506 24.65 -7.63 -1.47
N LEU A 507 23.67 -7.30 -0.62
CA LEU A 507 23.60 -6.02 0.10
C LEU A 507 24.81 -5.82 1.02
N VAL A 508 25.15 -6.86 1.80
CA VAL A 508 26.30 -6.84 2.73
C VAL A 508 27.61 -6.71 1.96
N LEU A 509 27.75 -7.43 0.83
CA LEU A 509 28.96 -7.39 0.00
C LEU A 509 29.22 -6.00 -0.60
N ILE A 510 28.17 -5.22 -0.88
CA ILE A 510 28.28 -3.88 -1.48
C ILE A 510 28.40 -2.78 -0.43
N THR A 511 27.84 -2.99 0.77
CA THR A 511 27.93 -2.05 1.88
C THR A 511 29.37 -1.88 2.36
N ILE A 512 30.18 -2.94 2.31
CA ILE A 512 31.58 -2.93 2.77
C ILE A 512 32.46 -1.99 1.91
N PRO A 513 32.54 -2.12 0.56
CA PRO A 513 33.28 -1.18 -0.28
C PRO A 513 32.77 0.26 -0.19
N LEU A 514 31.45 0.43 -0.07
CA LEU A 514 30.85 1.76 0.03
C LEU A 514 31.26 2.47 1.32
N SER A 515 31.30 1.75 2.44
CA SER A 515 31.75 2.27 3.73
C SER A 515 33.23 2.67 3.68
N LEU A 516 34.07 1.88 3.01
CA LEU A 516 35.49 2.19 2.84
C LEU A 516 35.72 3.41 1.95
N SER A 517 34.99 3.55 0.83
CA SER A 517 35.10 4.74 -0.02
C SER A 517 34.58 5.99 0.68
N TYR A 518 33.47 5.87 1.42
CA TYR A 518 32.87 6.97 2.19
C TYR A 518 33.86 7.54 3.22
N THR A 519 34.56 6.69 3.97
CA THR A 519 35.54 7.14 4.98
C THR A 519 36.70 7.93 4.34
N GLN A 520 37.26 7.45 3.22
CA GLN A 520 38.35 8.13 2.52
C GLN A 520 37.95 9.51 1.96
N ILE A 521 36.71 9.63 1.46
CA ILE A 521 36.18 10.88 0.91
C ILE A 521 35.89 11.88 2.03
N VAL A 522 35.23 11.44 3.10
CA VAL A 522 34.92 12.31 4.26
C VAL A 522 36.20 12.85 4.89
N ASP A 523 37.23 12.01 5.04
CA ASP A 523 38.52 12.45 5.57
C ASP A 523 39.15 13.55 4.70
N THR A 524 39.02 13.45 3.38
CA THR A 524 39.56 14.45 2.44
C THR A 524 38.77 15.76 2.52
N LEU A 525 37.43 15.71 2.54
CA LEU A 525 36.57 16.89 2.62
C LEU A 525 36.63 17.60 3.97
N VAL A 526 36.70 16.84 5.07
CA VAL A 526 36.89 17.39 6.42
C VAL A 526 38.24 18.07 6.51
N PHE A 527 39.27 17.48 5.93
CA PHE A 527 40.60 18.09 5.88
C PHE A 527 40.61 19.40 5.08
N GLU A 528 40.02 19.44 3.87
CA GLU A 528 39.87 20.67 3.07
C GLU A 528 39.14 21.76 3.85
N LYS A 529 37.98 21.47 4.44
CA LYS A 529 37.21 22.44 5.24
C LYS A 529 37.93 22.89 6.51
N ASN A 530 38.71 22.01 7.15
CA ASN A 530 39.49 22.38 8.34
C ASN A 530 40.64 23.33 7.96
N MET A 531 41.30 23.08 6.82
CA MET A 531 42.35 23.97 6.31
C MET A 531 41.82 25.38 6.00
N GLU A 532 40.59 25.50 5.48
CA GLU A 532 39.98 26.80 5.18
C GLU A 532 39.57 27.61 6.43
N LYS A 533 39.36 26.94 7.57
CA LYS A 533 38.98 27.59 8.83
C LYS A 533 40.20 27.94 9.68
N GLU A 534 41.32 27.27 9.48
CA GLU A 534 42.53 27.43 10.27
C GLU A 534 43.28 28.69 9.82
N ARG A 535 43.53 29.62 10.75
CA ARG A 535 44.39 30.78 10.50
C ARG A 535 45.83 30.35 10.74
N PHE A 536 46.64 30.38 9.69
CA PHE A 536 48.04 29.99 9.79
C PHE A 536 48.86 31.21 10.22
N LEU A 537 49.51 31.12 11.38
CA LEU A 537 50.57 32.05 11.76
C LEU A 537 51.90 31.49 11.28
N VAL A 538 52.55 32.17 10.34
CA VAL A 538 53.84 31.76 9.77
C VAL A 538 54.78 32.95 9.86
N ASN A 539 55.86 32.83 10.64
CA ASN A 539 56.83 33.89 10.85
C ASN A 539 56.18 35.25 11.20
N GLU A 540 55.26 35.23 12.19
CA GLU A 540 54.49 36.38 12.65
C GLU A 540 53.49 36.99 11.65
N LYS A 541 53.33 36.39 10.46
CA LYS A 541 52.35 36.80 9.43
C LYS A 541 51.11 35.92 9.47
N TYR A 542 49.93 36.54 9.38
CA TYR A 542 48.65 35.84 9.33
C TYR A 542 48.26 35.49 7.90
N LEU A 543 48.07 34.20 7.65
CA LEU A 543 47.63 33.66 6.36
C LEU A 543 46.24 33.06 6.50
N ILE A 544 45.36 33.44 5.58
CA ILE A 544 44.03 32.87 5.44
C ILE A 544 44.05 32.02 4.18
N ILE A 545 43.78 30.72 4.34
CA ILE A 545 43.73 29.78 3.22
C ILE A 545 42.26 29.61 2.80
N LYS A 546 41.98 29.67 1.50
CA LYS A 546 40.65 29.37 0.93
C LYS A 546 40.78 28.50 -0.32
N ASN A 547 39.66 27.93 -0.76
CA ASN A 547 39.53 27.15 -1.99
C ASN A 547 40.51 25.97 -2.04
N VAL A 548 40.68 25.26 -0.91
CA VAL A 548 41.62 24.15 -0.82
C VAL A 548 41.07 22.95 -1.57
N ARG A 549 41.81 22.46 -2.57
CA ARG A 549 41.51 21.20 -3.29
C ARG A 549 42.70 20.27 -3.25
N ILE A 550 42.46 19.02 -2.89
CA ILE A 550 43.50 17.99 -2.86
C ILE A 550 43.32 17.03 -4.03
N THR A 551 44.31 17.04 -4.93
CA THR A 551 44.36 16.13 -6.07
C THR A 551 45.45 15.08 -5.86
N ASN A 552 45.12 13.79 -6.01
CA ASN A 552 46.12 12.73 -6.02
C ASN A 552 46.80 12.65 -7.40
N GLN A 553 48.11 12.87 -7.47
CA GLN A 553 48.92 12.53 -8.64
C GLN A 553 49.80 11.31 -8.34
N LYS A 554 50.19 10.57 -9.39
CA LYS A 554 50.81 9.21 -9.38
C LYS A 554 51.77 8.89 -8.22
N ASN A 555 52.56 9.85 -7.72
CA ASN A 555 53.48 9.63 -6.59
C ASN A 555 53.51 10.75 -5.52
N ALA A 556 52.56 11.69 -5.57
CA ALA A 556 52.50 12.83 -4.66
C ALA A 556 51.08 13.41 -4.55
N LYS A 557 50.73 13.97 -3.39
CA LYS A 557 49.52 14.77 -3.23
C LYS A 557 49.79 16.19 -3.70
N VAL A 558 48.97 16.71 -4.61
CA VAL A 558 48.98 18.11 -5.03
C VAL A 558 47.86 18.82 -4.28
N ILE A 559 48.19 19.88 -3.55
CA ILE A 559 47.20 20.77 -2.94
C ILE A 559 47.17 22.06 -3.74
N ASP A 560 46.02 22.39 -4.30
CA ASP A 560 45.71 23.68 -4.90
C ASP A 560 44.98 24.53 -3.84
N MET A 561 45.43 25.76 -3.59
CA MET A 561 44.83 26.64 -2.57
C MET A 561 45.09 28.12 -2.85
N ASP A 562 44.23 28.99 -2.33
CA ASP A 562 44.41 30.44 -2.39
C ASP A 562 44.89 30.95 -1.03
N ILE A 563 45.99 31.71 -1.02
CA ILE A 563 46.56 32.32 0.18
C ILE A 563 46.22 33.81 0.18
N TYR A 564 45.42 34.23 1.17
CA TYR A 564 45.12 35.62 1.43
C TYR A 564 46.02 36.14 2.55
N THR A 565 46.80 37.19 2.27
CA THR A 565 47.76 37.80 3.21
C THR A 565 47.77 39.32 3.09
N ARG A 566 48.06 40.03 4.18
CA ARG A 566 48.35 41.48 4.16
C ARG A 566 49.82 41.78 3.90
N ASP A 567 50.68 40.90 4.38
CA ASP A 567 52.13 41.07 4.34
C ASP A 567 52.74 40.36 3.12
N SER A 568 53.85 40.90 2.60
CA SER A 568 54.60 40.26 1.52
C SER A 568 55.19 38.93 1.98
N LEU A 569 54.98 37.88 1.18
CA LEU A 569 55.47 36.53 1.48
C LEU A 569 56.84 36.30 0.86
N THR A 570 57.80 35.85 1.66
CA THR A 570 59.11 35.42 1.19
C THR A 570 59.13 33.91 0.91
N ARG A 571 60.12 33.41 0.15
CA ARG A 571 60.28 31.96 -0.04
C ARG A 571 60.41 31.20 1.29
N HIS A 572 61.07 31.80 2.28
CA HIS A 572 61.20 31.21 3.60
C HIS A 572 59.85 31.03 4.32
N ASP A 573 58.93 31.99 4.16
CA ASP A 573 57.56 31.90 4.70
C ASP A 573 56.79 30.76 4.03
N LEU A 574 56.89 30.64 2.71
CA LEU A 574 56.23 29.57 1.94
C LEU A 574 56.79 28.18 2.27
N ASP A 575 58.10 28.06 2.49
CA ASP A 575 58.73 26.80 2.92
C ASP A 575 58.30 26.39 4.33
N THR A 576 58.16 27.36 5.23
CA THR A 576 57.68 27.13 6.61
C THR A 576 56.21 26.69 6.60
N LEU A 577 55.37 27.33 5.78
CA LEU A 577 53.98 26.91 5.56
C LEU A 577 53.92 25.48 5.00
N LYS A 578 54.74 25.19 3.98
CA LYS A 578 54.84 23.85 3.39
C LYS A 578 55.25 22.80 4.43
N GLN A 579 56.21 23.09 5.29
CA GLN A 579 56.62 22.17 6.37
C GLN A 579 55.49 21.91 7.37
N LYS A 580 54.76 22.94 7.80
CA LYS A 580 53.60 22.80 8.70
C LYS A 580 52.51 21.92 8.11
N ILE A 581 52.24 22.06 6.81
CA ILE A 581 51.24 21.25 6.11
C ILE A 581 51.77 19.82 5.88
N GLN A 582 53.03 19.67 5.46
CA GLN A 582 53.69 18.38 5.22
C GLN A 582 53.74 17.51 6.49
N ALA A 583 53.85 18.09 7.68
CA ALA A 583 53.80 17.35 8.95
C ALA A 583 52.50 16.57 9.16
N ARG A 584 51.40 16.94 8.46
CA ARG A 584 50.11 16.24 8.50
C ARG A 584 49.95 15.18 7.39
N PHE A 585 50.97 14.96 6.55
CA PHE A 585 50.95 13.99 5.45
C PHE A 585 52.18 13.07 5.43
N THR A 586 51.95 11.76 5.31
CA THR A 586 53.01 10.73 5.21
C THR A 586 53.64 10.60 3.82
N ARG A 587 53.08 11.23 2.77
CA ARG A 587 53.59 11.18 1.39
C ARG A 587 54.13 12.55 0.95
N LYS A 588 55.01 12.56 -0.05
CA LYS A 588 55.53 13.81 -0.67
C LYS A 588 54.36 14.69 -1.12
N LEU A 589 54.40 15.96 -0.72
CA LEU A 589 53.38 16.97 -1.01
C LEU A 589 53.91 18.03 -1.97
N PHE A 590 53.12 18.34 -3.01
CA PHE A 590 53.29 19.53 -3.82
C PHE A 590 52.18 20.50 -3.50
N ILE A 591 52.52 21.77 -3.35
CA ILE A 591 51.57 22.84 -3.09
C ILE A 591 51.63 23.79 -4.28
N ARG A 592 50.46 24.08 -4.86
CA ARG A 592 50.25 25.12 -5.85
C ARG A 592 49.36 26.16 -5.21
N THR A 593 49.85 27.40 -5.18
CA THR A 593 49.15 28.48 -4.49
C THR A 593 49.05 29.71 -5.37
N GLU A 594 47.87 30.30 -5.40
CA GLU A 594 47.70 31.69 -5.83
C GLU A 594 47.76 32.60 -4.59
N ILE A 595 48.56 33.66 -4.67
CA ILE A 595 48.75 34.60 -3.55
C ILE A 595 47.94 35.85 -3.84
N ILE A 596 46.99 36.16 -2.96
CA ILE A 596 46.09 37.29 -3.06
C ILE A 596 46.40 38.25 -1.90
N TYR A 597 46.89 39.44 -2.24
CA TYR A 597 47.16 40.48 -1.25
C TYR A 597 45.86 41.21 -0.90
N ILE A 598 45.47 41.16 0.37
CA ILE A 598 44.32 41.88 0.91
C ILE A 598 44.79 43.14 1.63
N LEU A 599 44.09 44.25 1.40
CA LEU A 599 44.36 45.54 2.05
C LEU A 599 43.90 45.55 3.51
#